data_AF-C9SY90-F1
#
_entry.id   AF-C9SY90-F1
#
_cell.length_a   1.000
_cell.length_b   1.000
_cell.length_c   1.000
_cell.angle_alpha   90.00
_cell.angle_beta   90.00
_cell.angle_gamma   90.00
#
_symmetry.space_group_name_H-M   'P 1'
#
loop_
_entity.id
_entity.type
_entity.pdbx_description
1 polymer ?
#
loop_
_entity_poly.entity_id
_entity_poly.type
_entity_poly.pdbx_seq_one_letter_code
_entity_poly.pdbx_strand_id
1 'polypeptide(L)'
;MAKRYVGSKEWFLHQEDVVDLRPLNFLGTLLNQRFPLNGLIFHLEDGVYSLDLPARKSKPKATATLPTSSYNALMKLATLDSSIQDALSTQEHITTQINELLSKQPRNDAPLAEEKVKLAQKYVSQQTKSVKSAEKRRDELKASLEARREAIAAGREAQAKAERDIVAAREPLESSKAMLAQTQEQIRGQRRRICSDLANIFPITPCPSGEPLSFQICGLPLQNTSYDSPSSKNPNEDAMSAALGHVAMLTHNLQYYLRHPLPYDINPFGSRSTIRDEISAFQDTPASRHTQSASSSLGNNPAREFPLYLPRGGSTAAHFRFDYAWFLLNKDIEALCAHQSLRVVDIRHSLPNLKYLLYVCSAGTEDVPERKRGGVRGLWAGHLKGRITPGDGEADGSVTVADPAVPMDRQLRVSEGRRRIGPRL
;
A
#
# COMPACT_ATOMS: atom_id res chain seq x y z
N MET A 1 -25.52 -42.65 56.83
CA MET A 1 -25.00 -41.93 55.64
C MET A 1 -25.01 -40.45 55.94
N ALA A 2 -23.83 -39.88 56.14
CA ALA A 2 -23.63 -38.47 56.46
C ALA A 2 -23.42 -37.66 55.17
N LYS A 3 -23.96 -36.44 55.11
CA LYS A 3 -23.33 -35.33 54.39
C LYS A 3 -23.05 -34.22 55.38
N ARG A 4 -21.80 -34.21 55.87
CA ARG A 4 -21.18 -33.13 56.64
C ARG A 4 -21.14 -31.86 55.78
N TYR A 5 -21.59 -30.75 56.33
CA TYR A 5 -21.26 -29.43 55.81
C TYR A 5 -19.81 -29.11 56.16
N VAL A 6 -19.01 -28.86 55.13
CA VAL A 6 -17.63 -28.39 55.22
C VAL A 6 -17.66 -26.95 55.73
N GLY A 7 -17.21 -26.71 56.95
CA GLY A 7 -16.96 -25.35 57.45
C GLY A 7 -17.25 -25.05 58.92
N SER A 8 -17.82 -25.95 59.72
CA SER A 8 -17.97 -25.69 61.16
C SER A 8 -16.74 -26.19 61.92
N LYS A 9 -15.92 -25.28 62.44
CA LYS A 9 -15.04 -25.59 63.56
C LYS A 9 -15.94 -26.03 64.72
N GLU A 10 -16.02 -27.33 64.98
CA GLU A 10 -16.68 -27.87 66.17
C GLU A 10 -15.84 -27.46 67.37
N TRP A 11 -16.26 -26.39 68.04
CA TRP A 11 -15.78 -26.05 69.36
C TRP A 11 -16.39 -27.04 70.33
N PHE A 12 -15.58 -27.76 71.07
CA PHE A 12 -16.02 -28.59 72.18
C PHE A 12 -15.56 -27.94 73.48
N LEU A 13 -16.42 -27.98 74.50
CA LEU A 13 -16.11 -27.45 75.82
C LEU A 13 -14.92 -28.25 76.40
N HIS A 14 -13.78 -27.59 76.60
CA HIS A 14 -12.56 -28.24 77.07
C HIS A 14 -12.54 -28.42 78.59
N GLN A 15 -13.03 -27.43 79.33
CA GLN A 15 -13.09 -27.42 80.80
C GLN A 15 -14.12 -26.38 81.25
N GLU A 16 -14.93 -26.71 82.24
CA GLU A 16 -15.86 -25.79 82.92
C GLU A 16 -15.65 -25.99 84.42
N ASP A 17 -15.20 -24.95 85.12
CA ASP A 17 -14.94 -24.99 86.56
C ASP A 17 -15.64 -23.83 87.27
N VAL A 18 -16.29 -24.15 88.39
CA VAL A 18 -16.83 -23.17 89.32
C VAL A 18 -15.76 -22.87 90.35
N VAL A 19 -15.05 -21.75 90.15
CA VAL A 19 -13.92 -21.38 91.00
C VAL A 19 -14.38 -20.47 92.14
N ASP A 20 -14.22 -20.95 93.38
CA ASP A 20 -14.31 -20.08 94.56
C ASP A 20 -13.02 -19.26 94.65
N LEU A 21 -13.15 -17.94 94.57
CA LEU A 21 -12.01 -17.03 94.59
C LEU A 21 -11.51 -16.72 96.02
N ARG A 22 -12.22 -17.17 97.07
CA ARG A 22 -11.85 -16.92 98.47
C ARG A 22 -10.54 -17.61 98.94
N PRO A 23 -10.25 -18.88 98.59
CA PRO A 23 -9.03 -19.59 99.02
C PRO A 23 -7.80 -19.35 98.12
N LEU A 24 -7.75 -18.26 97.35
CA LEU A 24 -6.64 -17.98 96.45
C LEU A 24 -5.32 -17.72 97.20
N ASN A 25 -4.27 -18.44 96.83
CA ASN A 25 -2.95 -18.28 97.41
C ASN A 25 -2.13 -17.26 96.62
N PHE A 26 -1.56 -16.27 97.31
CA PHE A 26 -0.71 -15.26 96.68
C PHE A 26 0.65 -15.84 96.31
N LEU A 27 1.03 -15.69 95.04
CA LEU A 27 2.28 -16.21 94.47
C LEU A 27 3.33 -15.11 94.25
N GLY A 28 2.88 -13.87 94.03
CA GLY A 28 3.72 -12.70 93.75
C GLY A 28 4.32 -12.69 92.35
N THR A 29 5.05 -13.73 91.96
CA THR A 29 5.73 -13.83 90.65
C THR A 29 5.62 -15.22 90.05
N LEU A 30 5.49 -15.30 88.72
CA LEU A 30 5.46 -16.56 87.98
C LEU A 30 6.83 -17.25 87.80
N LEU A 31 7.92 -16.53 88.10
CA LEU A 31 9.29 -17.01 87.89
C LEU A 31 9.69 -18.04 88.96
N ASN A 32 10.33 -19.13 88.53
CA ASN A 32 10.80 -20.26 89.36
C ASN A 32 9.69 -21.03 90.10
N GLN A 33 8.47 -21.09 89.55
CA GLN A 33 7.40 -21.94 90.06
C GLN A 33 7.09 -23.09 89.10
N ARG A 34 6.82 -24.28 89.64
CA ARG A 34 6.35 -25.43 88.87
C ARG A 34 4.82 -25.45 88.92
N PHE A 35 4.16 -25.08 87.83
CA PHE A 35 2.71 -25.09 87.73
C PHE A 35 2.20 -26.49 87.36
N PRO A 36 1.09 -26.95 87.95
CA PRO A 36 0.43 -28.17 87.51
C PRO A 36 -0.19 -27.97 86.12
N LEU A 37 -0.43 -29.09 85.42
CA LEU A 37 -1.12 -29.08 84.13
C LEU A 37 -2.54 -28.51 84.33
N ASN A 38 -2.93 -27.57 83.46
CA ASN A 38 -4.22 -26.84 83.52
C ASN A 38 -4.45 -26.01 84.79
N GLY A 39 -3.40 -25.66 85.53
CA GLY A 39 -3.52 -24.78 86.70
C GLY A 39 -3.99 -23.37 86.33
N LEU A 40 -4.98 -22.86 87.06
CA LEU A 40 -5.51 -21.52 86.83
C LEU A 40 -4.66 -20.47 87.55
N ILE A 41 -4.31 -19.43 86.81
CA ILE A 41 -3.52 -18.29 87.29
C ILE A 41 -4.37 -17.04 87.15
N PHE A 42 -4.67 -16.41 88.28
CA PHE A 42 -5.43 -15.17 88.33
C PHE A 42 -4.49 -13.99 88.46
N HIS A 43 -4.51 -13.11 87.46
CA HIS A 43 -3.85 -11.80 87.53
C HIS A 43 -4.85 -10.78 88.05
N LEU A 44 -4.68 -10.38 89.30
CA LEU A 44 -5.45 -9.31 89.94
C LEU A 44 -4.58 -8.06 90.09
N GLU A 45 -5.20 -6.92 90.37
CA GLU A 45 -4.51 -5.61 90.39
C GLU A 45 -3.37 -5.53 91.44
N ASP A 46 -3.46 -6.32 92.50
CA ASP A 46 -2.53 -6.40 93.62
C ASP A 46 -1.47 -7.53 93.48
N GLY A 47 -1.63 -8.39 92.47
CA GLY A 47 -0.63 -9.35 92.02
C GLY A 47 -1.22 -10.69 91.56
N VAL A 48 -0.39 -11.73 91.60
CA VAL A 48 -0.68 -13.02 90.96
C VAL A 48 -1.09 -14.07 92.00
N TYR A 49 -2.18 -14.78 91.72
CA TYR A 49 -2.79 -15.76 92.60
C TYR A 49 -3.02 -17.10 91.89
N SER A 50 -3.01 -18.20 92.65
CA SER A 50 -3.42 -19.52 92.17
C SER A 50 -4.03 -20.32 93.33
N LEU A 51 -4.96 -21.24 93.05
CA LEU A 51 -5.45 -22.19 94.05
C LEU A 51 -4.48 -23.35 94.27
N ASP A 52 -3.80 -23.78 93.21
CA ASP A 52 -3.14 -25.08 93.17
C ASP A 52 -1.73 -25.08 93.79
N LEU A 53 -1.26 -23.90 94.21
CA LEU A 53 0.09 -23.68 94.72
C LEU A 53 0.06 -23.09 96.14
N PRO A 54 0.97 -23.51 97.03
CA PRO A 54 0.98 -23.04 98.41
C PRO A 54 1.39 -21.56 98.51
N ALA A 55 0.76 -20.83 99.43
CA ALA A 55 0.99 -19.40 99.64
C ALA A 55 2.44 -19.09 100.06
N ARG A 56 3.03 -18.06 99.45
CA ARG A 56 4.36 -17.53 99.85
C ARG A 56 4.20 -16.55 101.03
N LYS A 57 5.25 -16.42 101.86
CA LYS A 57 5.24 -15.50 103.03
C LYS A 57 5.22 -13.99 102.67
N SER A 58 5.38 -13.64 101.39
CA SER A 58 5.30 -12.26 100.90
C SER A 58 3.85 -11.79 100.84
N LYS A 59 3.54 -10.61 101.38
CA LYS A 59 2.19 -10.04 101.34
C LYS A 59 1.91 -9.35 99.99
N PRO A 60 0.67 -9.39 99.48
CA PRO A 60 0.27 -8.64 98.28
C PRO A 60 0.46 -7.14 98.48
N LYS A 61 0.68 -6.43 97.37
CA LYS A 61 0.92 -4.99 97.37
C LYS A 61 -0.40 -4.30 97.74
N ALA A 62 -0.40 -3.44 98.76
CA ALA A 62 -1.62 -2.71 99.14
C ALA A 62 -2.05 -1.81 97.97
N THR A 63 -3.11 -2.20 97.27
CA THR A 63 -3.77 -1.38 96.25
C THR A 63 -4.62 -0.31 96.93
N ALA A 64 -4.81 0.81 96.25
CA ALA A 64 -5.64 1.89 96.76
C ALA A 64 -7.06 1.38 97.01
N THR A 65 -7.58 1.57 98.23
CA THR A 65 -8.97 1.26 98.56
C THR A 65 -9.89 2.07 97.66
N LEU A 66 -10.52 1.43 96.67
CA LEU A 66 -11.56 2.03 95.86
C LEU A 66 -12.78 2.29 96.77
N PRO A 67 -13.34 3.52 96.80
CA PRO A 67 -14.53 3.79 97.57
C PRO A 67 -15.68 2.90 97.07
N THR A 68 -16.34 2.20 97.99
CA THR A 68 -17.54 1.42 97.69
C THR A 68 -18.59 2.32 97.02
N SER A 69 -19.31 1.77 96.04
CA SER A 69 -20.31 2.47 95.25
C SER A 69 -21.23 3.35 96.11
N SER A 70 -21.41 4.61 95.72
CA SER A 70 -22.26 5.54 96.46
C SER A 70 -23.72 5.08 96.47
N TYR A 71 -24.48 5.43 97.52
CA TYR A 71 -25.90 5.07 97.65
C TYR A 71 -26.73 5.42 96.40
N ASN A 72 -26.42 6.55 95.75
CA ASN A 72 -27.05 6.95 94.49
C ASN A 72 -26.76 5.99 93.33
N ALA A 73 -25.57 5.38 93.27
CA ALA A 73 -25.24 4.39 92.26
C ALA A 73 -26.02 3.08 92.49
N LEU A 74 -26.18 2.66 93.76
CA LEU A 74 -26.98 1.47 94.10
C LEU A 74 -28.46 1.67 93.81
N MET A 75 -29.01 2.85 94.12
CA MET A 75 -30.40 3.17 93.76
C MET A 75 -30.61 3.21 92.25
N LYS A 76 -29.67 3.78 91.48
CA LYS A 76 -29.73 3.75 90.01
C LYS A 76 -29.71 2.33 89.45
N LEU A 77 -28.90 1.46 90.03
CA LEU A 77 -28.80 0.06 89.63
C LEU A 77 -30.10 -0.68 89.94
N ALA A 78 -30.70 -0.47 91.12
CA ALA A 78 -32.01 -1.02 91.45
C ALA A 78 -33.11 -0.53 90.51
N THR A 79 -33.13 0.76 90.15
CA THR A 79 -34.10 1.27 89.16
C THR A 79 -33.88 0.70 87.76
N LEU A 80 -32.63 0.44 87.36
CA LEU A 80 -32.33 -0.21 86.09
C LEU A 80 -32.81 -1.66 86.09
N ASP A 81 -32.58 -2.39 87.18
CA ASP A 81 -33.04 -3.77 87.33
C ASP A 81 -34.58 -3.84 87.23
N SER A 82 -35.31 -2.94 87.90
CA SER A 82 -36.76 -2.84 87.73
C SER A 82 -37.17 -2.52 86.29
N SER A 83 -36.47 -1.61 85.61
CA SER A 83 -36.78 -1.27 84.21
C SER A 83 -36.54 -2.44 83.24
N ILE A 84 -35.55 -3.29 83.53
CA ILE A 84 -35.27 -4.49 82.74
C ILE A 84 -36.37 -5.52 82.97
N GLN A 85 -36.81 -5.73 84.21
CA GLN A 85 -37.92 -6.63 84.51
C GLN A 85 -39.21 -6.19 83.82
N ASP A 86 -39.50 -4.87 83.81
CA ASP A 86 -40.64 -4.32 83.08
C ASP A 86 -40.50 -4.56 81.56
N ALA A 87 -39.32 -4.32 80.98
CA ALA A 87 -39.07 -4.56 79.56
C ALA A 87 -39.25 -6.05 79.17
N LEU A 88 -38.80 -6.98 80.02
CA LEU A 88 -39.00 -8.41 79.82
C LEU A 88 -40.49 -8.78 79.89
N SER A 89 -41.23 -8.22 80.85
CA SER A 89 -42.68 -8.47 80.96
C SER A 89 -43.47 -7.95 79.75
N THR A 90 -43.08 -6.78 79.21
CA THR A 90 -43.72 -6.21 78.02
C THR A 90 -43.41 -7.01 76.76
N GLN A 91 -42.18 -7.55 76.64
CA GLN A 91 -41.84 -8.47 75.56
C GLN A 91 -42.72 -9.74 75.63
N GLU A 92 -42.84 -10.36 76.80
CA GLU A 92 -43.70 -11.54 76.98
C GLU A 92 -45.16 -11.20 76.65
N HIS A 93 -45.65 -10.04 77.08
CA HIS A 93 -47.00 -9.58 76.75
C HIS A 93 -47.21 -9.39 75.24
N ILE A 94 -46.26 -8.76 74.54
CA ILE A 94 -46.34 -8.60 73.09
C ILE A 94 -46.28 -9.95 72.38
N THR A 95 -45.43 -10.87 72.84
CA THR A 95 -45.35 -12.22 72.23
C THR A 95 -46.64 -13.01 72.41
N THR A 96 -47.29 -12.91 73.57
CA THR A 96 -48.58 -13.56 73.80
C THR A 96 -49.67 -12.94 72.93
N GLN A 97 -49.71 -11.62 72.79
CA GLN A 97 -50.63 -10.93 71.86
C GLN A 97 -50.42 -11.34 70.39
N ILE A 98 -49.17 -11.42 69.93
CA ILE A 98 -48.84 -11.89 68.57
C ILE A 98 -49.33 -13.32 68.38
N ASN A 99 -49.06 -14.21 69.32
CA ASN A 99 -49.48 -15.61 69.25
C ASN A 99 -51.01 -15.75 69.31
N GLU A 100 -51.71 -14.89 70.04
CA GLU A 100 -53.17 -14.86 70.11
C GLU A 100 -53.78 -14.35 68.78
N LEU A 101 -53.20 -13.33 68.16
CA LEU A 101 -53.63 -12.86 66.84
C LEU A 101 -53.39 -13.92 65.75
N LEU A 102 -52.25 -14.61 65.80
CA LEU A 102 -51.92 -15.71 64.89
C LEU A 102 -52.84 -16.92 65.08
N SER A 103 -53.33 -17.19 66.30
CA SER A 103 -54.25 -18.31 66.55
C SER A 103 -55.70 -18.01 66.13
N LYS A 104 -56.12 -16.73 66.14
CA LYS A 104 -57.47 -16.29 65.73
C LYS A 104 -57.65 -16.13 64.22
N GLN A 105 -56.58 -15.95 63.45
CA GLN A 105 -56.65 -15.84 61.98
C GLN A 105 -56.25 -17.15 61.28
N PRO A 106 -57.11 -17.76 60.44
CA PRO A 106 -56.69 -18.91 59.64
C PRO A 106 -55.68 -18.47 58.57
N ARG A 107 -54.65 -19.31 58.36
CA ARG A 107 -53.57 -19.09 57.40
C ARG A 107 -54.11 -18.95 55.97
N ASN A 108 -54.01 -17.75 55.39
CA ASN A 108 -54.37 -17.50 53.99
C ASN A 108 -53.12 -17.68 53.10
N ASP A 109 -52.96 -18.86 52.51
CA ASP A 109 -51.82 -19.19 51.63
C ASP A 109 -51.96 -18.68 50.19
N ALA A 110 -53.13 -18.13 49.81
CA ALA A 110 -53.38 -17.59 48.47
C ALA A 110 -52.36 -16.54 47.99
N PRO A 111 -51.99 -15.50 48.78
CA PRO A 111 -50.98 -14.52 48.36
C PRO A 111 -49.59 -15.14 48.15
N LEU A 112 -49.20 -16.12 49.00
CA LEU A 112 -47.93 -16.83 48.85
C LEU A 112 -47.92 -17.73 47.61
N ALA A 113 -49.05 -18.36 47.28
CA ALA A 113 -49.22 -19.15 46.06
C ALA A 113 -49.16 -18.26 44.81
N GLU A 114 -49.83 -17.10 44.82
CA GLU A 114 -49.76 -16.13 43.72
C GLU A 114 -48.35 -15.59 43.50
N GLU A 115 -47.61 -15.29 44.57
CA GLU A 115 -46.22 -14.84 44.48
C GLU A 115 -45.32 -15.93 43.87
N LYS A 116 -45.50 -17.19 44.28
CA LYS A 116 -44.79 -18.34 43.68
C LYS A 116 -45.10 -18.51 42.21
N VAL A 117 -46.37 -18.36 41.80
CA VAL A 117 -46.77 -18.43 40.38
C VAL A 117 -46.17 -17.28 39.59
N LYS A 118 -46.20 -16.05 40.10
CA LYS A 118 -45.58 -14.87 39.45
C LYS A 118 -44.07 -15.07 39.28
N LEU A 119 -43.41 -15.62 40.28
CA LEU A 119 -41.98 -15.91 40.26
C LEU A 119 -41.66 -17.02 39.23
N ALA A 120 -42.42 -18.11 39.22
CA ALA A 120 -42.29 -19.17 38.22
C ALA A 120 -42.52 -18.66 36.80
N GLN A 121 -43.53 -17.83 36.57
CA GLN A 121 -43.80 -17.19 35.28
C GLN A 121 -42.66 -16.27 34.84
N LYS A 122 -42.05 -15.52 35.76
CA LYS A 122 -40.85 -14.73 35.46
C LYS A 122 -39.70 -15.62 34.99
N TYR A 123 -39.41 -16.71 35.70
CA TYR A 123 -38.34 -17.63 35.27
C TYR A 123 -38.64 -18.30 33.94
N VAL A 124 -39.87 -18.75 33.70
CA VAL A 124 -40.27 -19.31 32.40
C VAL A 124 -40.11 -18.26 31.29
N SER A 125 -40.52 -17.01 31.52
CA SER A 125 -40.35 -15.93 30.54
C SER A 125 -38.88 -15.61 30.27
N GLN A 126 -38.01 -15.69 31.27
CA GLN A 126 -36.58 -15.46 31.13
C GLN A 126 -35.92 -16.62 30.37
N GLN A 127 -36.28 -17.85 30.72
CA GLN A 127 -35.73 -19.04 30.07
C GLN A 127 -36.17 -19.14 28.61
N THR A 128 -37.44 -18.86 28.31
CA THR A 128 -37.94 -18.83 26.93
C THR A 128 -37.24 -17.76 26.08
N LYS A 129 -36.96 -16.58 26.64
CA LYS A 129 -36.14 -15.56 25.96
C LYS A 129 -34.71 -16.03 25.72
N SER A 130 -34.09 -16.69 26.70
CA SER A 130 -32.74 -17.24 26.58
C SER A 130 -32.66 -18.36 25.55
N VAL A 131 -33.67 -19.23 25.46
CA VAL A 131 -33.74 -20.28 24.44
C VAL A 131 -33.90 -19.66 23.06
N LYS A 132 -34.82 -18.70 22.89
CA LYS A 132 -35.01 -18.01 21.60
C LYS A 132 -33.74 -17.28 21.13
N SER A 133 -32.99 -16.65 22.03
CA SER A 133 -31.73 -15.98 21.65
C SER A 133 -30.65 -17.00 21.28
N ALA A 134 -30.58 -18.14 21.97
CA ALA A 134 -29.66 -19.23 21.64
C ALA A 134 -30.00 -19.88 20.28
N GLU A 135 -31.29 -20.11 20.01
CA GLU A 135 -31.77 -20.62 18.72
C GLU A 135 -31.42 -19.66 17.57
N LYS A 136 -31.68 -18.35 17.74
CA LYS A 136 -31.30 -17.34 16.75
C LYS A 136 -29.80 -17.36 16.48
N ARG A 137 -28.97 -17.41 17.53
CA ARG A 137 -27.51 -17.45 17.38
C ARG A 137 -27.04 -18.73 16.69
N ARG A 138 -27.67 -19.88 16.99
CA ARG A 138 -27.40 -21.14 16.30
C ARG A 138 -27.70 -21.02 14.81
N ASP A 139 -28.84 -20.43 14.45
CA ASP A 139 -29.27 -20.31 13.06
C ASP A 139 -28.40 -19.30 12.28
N GLU A 140 -28.00 -18.19 12.92
CA GLU A 140 -27.00 -17.26 12.38
C GLU A 140 -25.65 -17.94 12.11
N LEU A 141 -25.17 -18.78 13.05
CA LEU A 141 -23.92 -19.54 12.89
C LEU A 141 -24.02 -20.60 11.78
N LYS A 142 -25.16 -21.28 11.64
CA LYS A 142 -25.40 -22.23 10.55
C LYS A 142 -25.38 -21.55 9.19
N ALA A 143 -26.11 -20.45 9.04
CA ALA A 143 -26.10 -19.66 7.81
C ALA A 143 -24.70 -19.13 7.48
N SER A 144 -23.94 -18.69 8.49
CA SER A 144 -22.54 -18.27 8.30
C SER A 144 -21.64 -19.41 7.83
N LEU A 145 -21.79 -20.62 8.38
CA LEU A 145 -21.02 -21.79 7.96
C LEU A 145 -21.37 -22.25 6.54
N GLU A 146 -22.66 -22.21 6.17
CA GLU A 146 -23.12 -22.52 4.82
C GLU A 146 -22.54 -21.54 3.80
N ALA A 147 -22.70 -20.23 4.05
CA ALA A 147 -22.12 -19.20 3.20
C ALA A 147 -20.58 -19.33 3.07
N ARG A 148 -19.89 -19.67 4.17
CA ARG A 148 -18.44 -19.89 4.13
C ARG A 148 -18.07 -21.13 3.32
N ARG A 149 -18.85 -22.21 3.39
CA ARG A 149 -18.62 -23.43 2.59
C ARG A 149 -18.82 -23.17 1.11
N GLU A 150 -19.88 -22.45 0.75
CA GLU A 150 -20.14 -22.02 -0.64
C GLU A 150 -19.02 -21.14 -1.18
N ALA A 151 -18.58 -20.14 -0.40
CA ALA A 151 -17.46 -19.28 -0.78
C ALA A 151 -16.14 -20.05 -0.98
N ILE A 152 -15.87 -21.05 -0.12
CA ILE A 152 -14.69 -21.92 -0.28
C ILE A 152 -14.80 -22.78 -1.54
N ALA A 153 -15.98 -23.34 -1.83
CA ALA A 153 -16.21 -24.15 -3.02
C ALA A 153 -16.03 -23.32 -4.30
N ALA A 154 -16.67 -22.14 -4.37
CA ALA A 154 -16.52 -21.21 -5.48
C ALA A 154 -15.06 -20.75 -5.65
N GLY A 155 -14.36 -20.47 -4.55
CA GLY A 155 -12.94 -20.10 -4.57
C GLY A 155 -12.05 -21.21 -5.13
N ARG A 156 -12.30 -22.47 -4.77
CA ARG A 156 -11.57 -23.63 -5.32
C ARG A 156 -11.83 -23.83 -6.79
N GLU A 157 -13.07 -23.67 -7.24
CA GLU A 157 -13.41 -23.77 -8.66
C GLU A 157 -12.73 -22.68 -9.48
N ALA A 158 -12.75 -21.43 -8.99
CA ALA A 158 -12.06 -20.31 -9.61
C ALA A 158 -10.54 -20.55 -9.69
N GLN A 159 -9.93 -21.07 -8.63
CA GLN A 159 -8.51 -21.43 -8.62
C GLN A 159 -8.19 -22.54 -9.62
N ALA A 160 -8.98 -23.62 -9.65
CA ALA A 160 -8.79 -24.71 -10.60
C ALA A 160 -8.97 -24.26 -12.06
N LYS A 161 -9.89 -23.32 -12.30
CA LYS A 161 -10.04 -22.68 -13.62
C LYS A 161 -8.81 -21.85 -13.97
N ALA A 162 -8.34 -21.00 -13.06
CA ALA A 162 -7.14 -20.18 -13.28
C ALA A 162 -5.89 -21.05 -13.55
N GLU A 163 -5.72 -22.16 -12.84
CA GLU A 163 -4.63 -23.11 -13.06
C GLU A 163 -4.71 -23.74 -14.47
N ARG A 164 -5.91 -24.14 -14.92
CA ARG A 164 -6.11 -24.63 -16.29
C ARG A 164 -5.81 -23.57 -17.33
N ASP A 165 -6.24 -22.33 -17.11
CA ASP A 165 -6.00 -21.21 -18.01
C ASP A 165 -4.50 -20.89 -18.12
N ILE A 166 -3.75 -20.95 -17.00
CA ILE A 166 -2.29 -20.79 -16.99
C ILE A 166 -1.61 -21.88 -17.82
N VAL A 167 -2.02 -23.14 -17.64
CA VAL A 167 -1.47 -24.27 -18.41
C VAL A 167 -1.79 -24.11 -19.90
N ALA A 168 -3.03 -23.77 -20.24
CA ALA A 168 -3.46 -23.56 -21.62
C ALA A 168 -2.76 -22.38 -22.30
N ALA A 169 -2.44 -21.31 -21.55
CA ALA A 169 -1.77 -20.12 -22.08
C ALA A 169 -0.25 -20.30 -22.29
N ARG A 170 0.36 -21.37 -21.77
CA ARG A 170 1.81 -21.57 -21.81
C ARG A 170 2.35 -21.73 -23.23
N GLU A 171 1.73 -22.60 -24.03
CA GLU A 171 2.16 -22.85 -25.40
C GLU A 171 1.95 -21.62 -26.33
N PRO A 172 0.79 -20.94 -26.31
CA PRO A 172 0.61 -19.67 -27.03
C PRO A 172 1.65 -18.60 -26.65
N LEU A 173 2.00 -18.50 -25.36
CA LEU A 173 3.00 -17.56 -24.89
C LEU A 173 4.40 -17.87 -25.44
N GLU A 174 4.81 -19.14 -25.42
CA GLU A 174 6.11 -19.54 -25.99
C GLU A 174 6.15 -19.36 -27.51
N SER A 175 5.07 -19.67 -28.22
CA SER A 175 4.93 -19.37 -29.65
C SER A 175 5.05 -17.87 -29.94
N SER A 176 4.36 -17.04 -29.15
CA SER A 176 4.43 -15.58 -29.28
C SER A 176 5.84 -15.03 -29.03
N LYS A 177 6.54 -15.55 -28.01
CA LYS A 177 7.95 -15.20 -27.74
C LYS A 177 8.86 -15.60 -28.89
N ALA A 178 8.69 -16.79 -29.46
CA ALA A 178 9.48 -17.25 -30.60
C ALA A 178 9.24 -16.37 -31.84
N MET A 179 7.98 -16.03 -32.12
CA MET A 179 7.61 -15.12 -33.20
C MET A 179 8.19 -13.71 -33.00
N LEU A 180 8.18 -13.19 -31.76
CA LEU A 180 8.79 -11.91 -31.42
C LEU A 180 10.30 -11.95 -31.68
N ALA A 181 11.00 -12.98 -31.22
CA ALA A 181 12.44 -13.13 -31.42
C ALA A 181 12.79 -13.21 -32.91
N GLN A 182 12.04 -14.00 -33.69
CA GLN A 182 12.21 -14.09 -35.14
C GLN A 182 11.99 -12.73 -35.83
N THR A 183 10.95 -12.00 -35.45
CA THR A 183 10.64 -10.68 -36.02
C THR A 183 11.72 -9.65 -35.68
N GLN A 184 12.24 -9.68 -34.45
CA GLN A 184 13.33 -8.81 -34.03
C GLN A 184 14.60 -9.08 -34.84
N GLU A 185 14.92 -10.34 -35.10
CA GLU A 185 16.08 -10.70 -35.92
C GLU A 185 15.90 -10.26 -37.38
N GLN A 186 14.71 -10.44 -37.94
CA GLN A 186 14.39 -9.93 -39.27
C GLN A 186 14.53 -8.39 -39.35
N ILE A 187 14.08 -7.65 -38.33
CA ILE A 187 14.24 -6.19 -38.27
C ILE A 187 15.73 -5.81 -38.20
N ARG A 188 16.52 -6.50 -37.37
CA ARG A 188 17.97 -6.28 -37.28
C ARG A 188 18.67 -6.54 -38.60
N GLY A 189 18.37 -7.66 -39.26
CA GLY A 189 18.90 -7.99 -40.58
C GLY A 189 18.55 -6.95 -41.65
N GLN A 190 17.30 -6.47 -41.68
CA GLN A 190 16.91 -5.39 -42.61
C GLN A 190 17.63 -4.07 -42.32
N ARG A 191 17.79 -3.69 -41.04
CA ARG A 191 18.57 -2.51 -40.65
C ARG A 191 20.03 -2.61 -41.10
N ARG A 192 20.65 -3.78 -40.88
CA ARG A 192 22.03 -4.06 -41.33
C ARG A 192 22.18 -3.84 -42.84
N ARG A 193 21.27 -4.42 -43.63
CA ARG A 193 21.25 -4.23 -45.08
C ARG A 193 21.09 -2.76 -45.46
N ILE A 194 20.14 -2.05 -44.84
CA ILE A 194 19.90 -0.64 -45.15
C ILE A 194 21.11 0.23 -44.79
N CYS A 195 21.77 -0.02 -43.66
CA CYS A 195 23.01 0.68 -43.31
C CYS A 195 24.15 0.38 -44.29
N SER A 196 24.27 -0.85 -44.78
CA SER A 196 25.20 -1.21 -45.85
C SER A 196 24.86 -0.49 -47.16
N ASP A 197 23.59 -0.48 -47.55
CA ASP A 197 23.11 0.24 -48.74
C ASP A 197 23.38 1.76 -48.63
N LEU A 198 23.13 2.36 -47.46
CA LEU A 198 23.41 3.79 -47.20
C LEU A 198 24.92 4.09 -47.23
N ALA A 199 25.77 3.20 -46.72
CA ALA A 199 27.22 3.33 -46.82
C ALA A 199 27.71 3.28 -48.28
N ASN A 200 27.03 2.55 -49.15
CA ASN A 200 27.31 2.52 -50.58
C ASN A 200 26.81 3.78 -51.32
N ILE A 201 25.64 4.31 -50.94
CA ILE A 201 25.08 5.53 -51.54
C ILE A 201 25.85 6.79 -51.11
N PHE A 202 26.27 6.83 -49.85
CA PHE A 202 27.01 7.94 -49.25
C PHE A 202 28.40 7.47 -48.79
N PRO A 203 29.31 7.15 -49.73
CA PRO A 203 30.61 6.59 -49.37
C PRO A 203 31.42 7.60 -48.54
N ILE A 204 31.81 7.20 -47.34
CA ILE A 204 32.71 7.96 -46.46
C ILE A 204 34.10 7.33 -46.52
N THR A 205 35.01 7.95 -47.27
CA THR A 205 36.38 7.46 -47.48
C THR A 205 37.39 8.40 -46.81
N PRO A 206 38.55 7.88 -46.33
CA PRO A 206 39.63 8.75 -45.87
C PRO A 206 40.07 9.69 -47.01
N CYS A 207 40.50 10.90 -46.66
CA CYS A 207 41.12 11.81 -47.63
C CYS A 207 42.55 11.29 -47.95
N PRO A 208 42.90 11.03 -49.22
CA PRO A 208 44.18 10.42 -49.58
C PRO A 208 45.44 11.17 -49.12
N SER A 209 45.34 12.49 -48.98
CA SER A 209 46.45 13.38 -48.61
C SER A 209 46.13 14.22 -47.36
N GLY A 210 45.16 13.81 -46.55
CA GLY A 210 44.71 14.57 -45.39
C GLY A 210 45.31 14.10 -44.07
N GLU A 211 45.18 14.93 -43.03
CA GLU A 211 45.52 14.60 -41.64
C GLU A 211 44.78 13.36 -41.13
N PRO A 212 45.24 12.70 -40.05
CA PRO A 212 44.49 11.63 -39.40
C PRO A 212 43.04 12.04 -39.10
N LEU A 213 42.09 11.13 -39.31
CA LEU A 213 40.65 11.36 -39.16
C LEU A 213 40.05 12.41 -40.12
N SER A 214 40.75 12.74 -41.21
CA SER A 214 40.16 13.47 -42.33
C SER A 214 39.43 12.52 -43.28
N PHE A 215 38.16 12.83 -43.55
CA PHE A 215 37.31 12.03 -44.42
C PHE A 215 36.60 12.92 -45.44
N GLN A 216 36.14 12.27 -46.49
CA GLN A 216 35.28 12.86 -47.51
C GLN A 216 34.01 12.01 -47.65
N ILE A 217 32.90 12.66 -47.95
CA ILE A 217 31.62 12.01 -48.24
C ILE A 217 31.27 12.23 -49.71
N CYS A 218 30.99 11.16 -50.45
CA CYS A 218 30.74 11.24 -51.91
C CYS A 218 31.86 11.94 -52.69
N GLY A 219 33.12 11.83 -52.23
CA GLY A 219 34.27 12.52 -52.83
C GLY A 219 34.44 14.00 -52.43
N LEU A 220 33.59 14.53 -51.55
CA LEU A 220 33.67 15.90 -51.05
C LEU A 220 34.32 15.92 -49.65
N PRO A 221 35.46 16.58 -49.46
CA PRO A 221 36.14 16.63 -48.17
C PRO A 221 35.34 17.47 -47.17
N LEU A 222 35.18 16.96 -45.95
CA LEU A 222 34.59 17.69 -44.84
C LEU A 222 35.57 17.71 -43.68
N GLN A 223 36.00 18.91 -43.29
CA GLN A 223 36.89 19.11 -42.15
C GLN A 223 36.12 18.87 -40.85
N ASN A 224 36.80 18.34 -39.83
CA ASN A 224 36.24 18.30 -38.47
C ASN A 224 36.18 19.71 -37.89
N THR A 225 35.16 20.00 -37.09
CA THR A 225 35.03 21.34 -36.49
C THR A 225 36.09 21.58 -35.42
N SER A 226 36.51 22.83 -35.22
CA SER A 226 37.46 23.23 -34.19
C SER A 226 36.94 24.46 -33.44
N TYR A 227 37.28 24.59 -32.15
CA TYR A 227 36.93 25.76 -31.35
C TYR A 227 37.80 26.98 -31.69
N ASP A 228 39.01 26.76 -32.23
CA ASP A 228 40.04 27.79 -32.35
C ASP A 228 40.06 28.49 -33.72
N SER A 229 39.34 27.96 -34.72
CA SER A 229 39.26 28.57 -36.05
C SER A 229 37.83 28.60 -36.56
N PRO A 230 37.29 29.77 -36.93
CA PRO A 230 35.99 29.84 -37.57
C PRO A 230 36.03 29.07 -38.90
N SER A 231 34.93 28.39 -39.21
CA SER A 231 34.75 27.61 -40.44
C SER A 231 34.85 28.45 -41.73
N SER A 232 34.83 29.79 -41.60
CA SER A 232 34.93 30.77 -42.69
C SER A 232 36.27 30.78 -43.43
N LYS A 233 37.31 30.09 -42.94
CA LYS A 233 38.63 30.02 -43.60
C LYS A 233 38.76 28.88 -44.63
N ASN A 234 37.68 28.15 -44.91
CA ASN A 234 37.75 27.02 -45.83
C ASN A 234 37.69 27.52 -47.30
N PRO A 235 38.68 27.22 -48.15
CA PRO A 235 38.77 27.78 -49.50
C PRO A 235 37.65 27.36 -50.47
N ASN A 236 36.80 26.40 -50.09
CA ASN A 236 35.75 25.88 -50.98
C ASN A 236 34.38 25.76 -50.26
N GLU A 237 33.72 26.91 -50.08
CA GLU A 237 32.43 27.05 -49.38
C GLU A 237 31.31 26.16 -49.98
N ASP A 238 31.26 26.07 -51.31
CA ASP A 238 30.25 25.30 -52.03
C ASP A 238 30.44 23.79 -51.79
N ALA A 239 31.69 23.30 -51.79
CA ALA A 239 32.01 21.90 -51.52
C ALA A 239 31.68 21.52 -50.08
N MET A 240 31.96 22.38 -49.10
CA MET A 240 31.58 22.15 -47.71
C MET A 240 30.06 22.09 -47.54
N SER A 241 29.34 23.03 -48.13
CA SER A 241 27.87 23.09 -48.07
C SER A 241 27.24 21.84 -48.71
N ALA A 242 27.79 21.37 -49.83
CA ALA A 242 27.37 20.12 -50.47
C ALA A 242 27.68 18.88 -49.60
N ALA A 243 28.88 18.80 -49.00
CA ALA A 243 29.24 17.72 -48.09
C ALA A 243 28.31 17.65 -46.87
N LEU A 244 28.03 18.79 -46.23
CA LEU A 244 27.06 18.89 -45.13
C LEU A 244 25.64 18.54 -45.58
N GLY A 245 25.25 18.88 -46.80
CA GLY A 245 23.99 18.42 -47.40
C GLY A 245 23.88 16.90 -47.49
N HIS A 246 24.95 16.20 -47.86
CA HIS A 246 24.99 14.74 -47.86
C HIS A 246 24.92 14.17 -46.43
N VAL A 247 25.65 14.77 -45.48
CA VAL A 247 25.59 14.38 -44.06
C VAL A 247 24.18 14.55 -43.51
N ALA A 248 23.54 15.70 -43.77
CA ALA A 248 22.17 16.00 -43.36
C ALA A 248 21.18 14.97 -43.91
N MET A 249 21.26 14.67 -45.21
CA MET A 249 20.41 13.66 -45.85
C MET A 249 20.64 12.26 -45.25
N LEU A 250 21.89 11.87 -45.01
CA LEU A 250 22.22 10.57 -44.43
C LEU A 250 21.70 10.45 -42.99
N THR A 251 21.97 11.44 -42.13
CA THR A 251 21.50 11.48 -40.74
C THR A 251 19.97 11.51 -40.68
N HIS A 252 19.31 12.30 -41.52
CA HIS A 252 17.86 12.36 -41.62
C HIS A 252 17.26 11.00 -41.99
N ASN A 253 17.86 10.25 -42.92
CA ASN A 253 17.38 8.90 -43.28
C ASN A 253 17.63 7.88 -42.17
N LEU A 254 18.78 7.94 -41.50
CA LEU A 254 19.13 7.01 -40.42
C LEU A 254 18.13 7.05 -39.26
N GLN A 255 17.54 8.20 -38.96
CA GLN A 255 16.53 8.34 -37.91
C GLN A 255 15.36 7.34 -38.09
N TYR A 256 14.87 7.18 -39.32
CA TYR A 256 13.71 6.35 -39.61
C TYR A 256 14.07 4.86 -39.57
N TYR A 257 15.24 4.50 -40.11
CA TYR A 257 15.66 3.10 -40.17
C TYR A 257 16.13 2.57 -38.81
N LEU A 258 16.86 3.39 -38.06
CA LEU A 258 17.26 3.07 -36.69
C LEU A 258 16.11 3.25 -35.69
N ARG A 259 14.99 3.87 -36.12
CA ARG A 259 13.81 4.20 -35.31
C ARG A 259 14.16 5.02 -34.07
N HIS A 260 14.99 6.04 -34.27
CA HIS A 260 15.36 7.00 -33.25
C HIS A 260 15.05 8.41 -33.75
N PRO A 261 14.11 9.13 -33.13
CA PRO A 261 13.84 10.52 -33.50
C PRO A 261 15.05 11.40 -33.18
N LEU A 262 15.35 12.36 -34.05
CA LEU A 262 16.44 13.30 -33.82
C LEU A 262 16.00 14.40 -32.84
N PRO A 263 16.87 14.81 -31.90
CA PRO A 263 16.62 15.97 -31.05
C PRO A 263 16.41 17.27 -31.84
N TYR A 264 17.11 17.43 -32.95
CA TYR A 264 17.02 18.60 -33.83
C TYR A 264 16.50 18.18 -35.20
N ASP A 265 15.43 18.83 -35.67
CA ASP A 265 14.82 18.45 -36.94
C ASP A 265 15.68 18.90 -38.12
N ILE A 266 16.11 17.94 -38.94
CA ILE A 266 16.86 18.20 -40.17
C ILE A 266 15.87 18.29 -41.34
N ASN A 267 16.01 19.35 -42.15
CA ASN A 267 15.33 19.52 -43.43
C ASN A 267 16.36 19.40 -44.58
N PRO A 268 16.50 18.20 -45.19
CA PRO A 268 17.48 17.98 -46.25
C PRO A 268 17.07 18.68 -47.54
N PHE A 269 17.92 19.59 -48.03
CA PHE A 269 17.70 20.32 -49.27
C PHE A 269 19.02 20.52 -50.04
N GLY A 270 19.74 19.41 -50.25
CA GLY A 270 21.05 19.40 -50.92
C GLY A 270 22.06 20.31 -50.22
N SER A 271 22.82 21.11 -50.99
CA SER A 271 23.77 22.09 -50.46
C SER A 271 23.14 23.27 -49.71
N ARG A 272 21.80 23.29 -49.57
CA ARG A 272 21.04 24.31 -48.84
C ARG A 272 20.21 23.71 -47.70
N SER A 273 20.62 22.56 -47.19
CA SER A 273 19.96 21.90 -46.06
C SER A 273 19.95 22.80 -44.81
N THR A 274 18.94 22.61 -43.97
CA THR A 274 18.75 23.38 -42.73
C THR A 274 18.47 22.44 -41.56
N ILE A 275 18.69 22.93 -40.34
CA ILE A 275 18.41 22.21 -39.11
C ILE A 275 17.72 23.14 -38.12
N ARG A 276 16.86 22.60 -37.27
CA ARG A 276 15.97 23.38 -36.43
C ARG A 276 16.13 23.04 -34.96
N ASP A 277 16.13 24.09 -34.12
CA ASP A 277 16.20 23.96 -32.68
C ASP A 277 14.96 24.53 -31.97
N GLU A 278 14.14 23.60 -31.48
CA GLU A 278 12.96 23.88 -30.67
C GLU A 278 13.23 23.82 -29.15
N ILE A 279 14.41 23.34 -28.75
CA ILE A 279 14.74 23.07 -27.35
C ILE A 279 15.40 24.29 -26.71
N SER A 280 16.33 24.95 -27.43
CA SER A 280 17.00 26.11 -26.86
C SER A 280 16.05 27.32 -26.74
N ALA A 281 16.18 28.03 -25.60
CA ALA A 281 15.43 29.24 -25.31
C ALA A 281 16.01 30.44 -26.08
N PHE A 282 15.67 30.57 -27.35
CA PHE A 282 15.89 31.82 -28.11
C PHE A 282 14.83 32.85 -27.71
N GLN A 283 15.25 34.07 -27.35
CA GLN A 283 14.32 35.19 -27.18
C GLN A 283 13.70 35.50 -28.53
N ASP A 284 12.38 35.35 -28.67
CA ASP A 284 11.65 35.75 -29.87
C ASP A 284 11.84 37.27 -30.09
N THR A 285 12.74 37.60 -31.01
CA THR A 285 13.08 38.98 -31.32
C THR A 285 11.81 39.72 -31.78
N PRO A 286 11.58 40.96 -31.32
CA PRO A 286 10.35 41.70 -31.62
C PRO A 286 10.14 41.97 -33.13
N ALA A 287 11.18 41.83 -33.96
CA ALA A 287 11.07 41.88 -35.42
C ALA A 287 10.33 40.66 -36.03
N SER A 288 10.38 39.49 -35.38
CA SER A 288 9.66 38.27 -35.83
C SER A 288 8.16 38.33 -35.52
N ARG A 289 7.70 39.26 -34.66
CA ARG A 289 6.29 39.40 -34.27
C ARG A 289 5.44 40.18 -35.27
N HIS A 290 6.03 40.99 -36.14
CA HIS A 290 5.26 41.88 -37.05
C HIS A 290 4.64 41.16 -38.25
N THR A 291 5.04 39.93 -38.56
CA THR A 291 4.49 39.13 -39.69
C THR A 291 3.64 37.95 -39.24
N GLN A 292 3.39 37.80 -37.93
CA GLN A 292 2.58 36.71 -37.40
C GLN A 292 1.10 37.06 -37.49
N SER A 293 0.49 36.69 -38.62
CA SER A 293 -0.95 36.41 -38.67
C SER A 293 -1.27 35.29 -37.66
N ALA A 294 -2.31 35.50 -36.85
CA ALA A 294 -2.75 34.65 -35.74
C ALA A 294 -3.14 33.19 -36.11
N SER A 295 -2.86 32.76 -37.35
CA SER A 295 -3.13 31.41 -37.88
C SER A 295 -1.92 30.47 -37.85
N SER A 296 -0.71 30.92 -37.48
CA SER A 296 0.52 30.10 -37.53
C SER A 296 1.03 29.66 -36.16
N SER A 297 0.13 29.16 -35.31
CA SER A 297 0.48 28.46 -34.06
C SER A 297 1.06 27.05 -34.28
N LEU A 298 1.23 26.62 -35.53
CA LEU A 298 1.91 25.39 -35.89
C LEU A 298 3.32 25.70 -36.42
N GLY A 299 4.18 26.09 -35.48
CA GLY A 299 5.63 25.87 -35.51
C GLY A 299 6.37 26.13 -36.81
N ASN A 300 6.39 27.34 -37.36
CA ASN A 300 7.40 27.71 -38.37
C ASN A 300 8.00 29.09 -38.05
N ASN A 301 8.84 29.15 -37.02
CA ASN A 301 9.62 30.34 -36.69
C ASN A 301 10.98 30.28 -37.42
N PRO A 302 11.20 31.06 -38.49
CA PRO A 302 12.45 31.00 -39.27
C PRO A 302 13.68 31.41 -38.44
N ALA A 303 13.50 32.06 -37.27
CA ALA A 303 14.59 32.36 -36.36
C ALA A 303 15.21 31.11 -35.71
N ARG A 304 14.42 30.01 -35.63
CA ARG A 304 14.83 28.71 -35.07
C ARG A 304 15.44 27.77 -36.12
N GLU A 305 15.41 28.15 -37.39
CA GLU A 305 16.01 27.41 -38.49
C GLU A 305 17.43 27.93 -38.78
N PHE A 306 18.40 27.03 -38.74
CA PHE A 306 19.82 27.33 -38.90
C PHE A 306 20.37 26.68 -40.17
N PRO A 307 21.16 27.41 -40.97
CA PRO A 307 21.66 26.91 -42.25
C PRO A 307 22.83 25.95 -42.07
N LEU A 308 22.79 24.78 -42.73
CA LEU A 308 23.93 23.84 -42.84
C LEU A 308 24.80 24.15 -44.07
N TYR A 309 24.82 25.41 -44.48
CA TYR A 309 25.59 25.91 -45.63
C TYR A 309 26.20 27.26 -45.30
N LEU A 310 27.36 27.55 -45.90
CA LEU A 310 28.02 28.82 -45.67
C LEU A 310 27.23 29.97 -46.33
N PRO A 311 26.93 31.05 -45.61
CA PRO A 311 26.31 32.22 -46.19
C PRO A 311 27.35 32.99 -47.03
N ARG A 312 27.16 33.04 -48.35
CA ARG A 312 28.05 33.79 -49.27
C ARG A 312 28.13 35.26 -48.85
N GLY A 313 29.35 35.74 -48.53
CA GLY A 313 29.57 37.12 -48.10
C GLY A 313 28.86 37.48 -46.78
N GLY A 314 28.62 36.49 -45.92
CA GLY A 314 27.82 36.63 -44.71
C GLY A 314 28.46 37.45 -43.59
N SER A 315 27.63 38.04 -42.74
CA SER A 315 28.09 38.70 -41.50
C SER A 315 28.60 37.67 -40.49
N THR A 316 29.36 38.12 -39.48
CA THR A 316 29.79 37.29 -38.34
C THR A 316 28.63 36.53 -37.69
N ALA A 317 27.45 37.16 -37.62
CA ALA A 317 26.24 36.52 -37.11
C ALA A 317 25.75 35.36 -37.99
N ALA A 318 25.87 35.47 -39.31
CA ALA A 318 25.48 34.41 -40.23
C ALA A 318 26.45 33.20 -40.14
N HIS A 319 27.75 33.46 -40.00
CA HIS A 319 28.75 32.41 -39.73
C HIS A 319 28.50 31.70 -38.39
N PHE A 320 28.18 32.45 -37.32
CA PHE A 320 27.83 31.85 -36.04
C PHE A 320 26.60 30.92 -36.15
N ARG A 321 25.57 31.33 -36.88
CA ARG A 321 24.38 30.49 -37.12
C ARG A 321 24.71 29.21 -37.87
N PHE A 322 25.65 29.27 -38.82
CA PHE A 322 26.15 28.10 -39.53
C PHE A 322 26.96 27.16 -38.60
N ASP A 323 27.91 27.70 -37.83
CA ASP A 323 28.71 26.91 -36.89
C ASP A 323 27.82 26.22 -35.84
N TYR A 324 26.79 26.93 -35.39
CA TYR A 324 25.77 26.38 -34.50
C TYR A 324 24.96 25.27 -35.18
N ALA A 325 24.50 25.45 -36.41
CA ALA A 325 23.79 24.42 -37.18
C ALA A 325 24.62 23.13 -37.28
N TRP A 326 25.92 23.26 -37.59
CA TRP A 326 26.81 22.10 -37.68
C TRP A 326 26.99 21.42 -36.32
N PHE A 327 27.11 22.19 -35.24
CA PHE A 327 27.12 21.63 -33.89
C PHE A 327 25.85 20.82 -33.57
N LEU A 328 24.66 21.34 -33.93
CA LEU A 328 23.39 20.62 -33.76
C LEU A 328 23.36 19.32 -34.56
N LEU A 329 23.82 19.34 -35.82
CA LEU A 329 23.93 18.14 -36.66
C LEU A 329 24.85 17.09 -36.02
N ASN A 330 25.96 17.51 -35.41
CA ASN A 330 26.84 16.61 -34.68
C ASN A 330 26.19 16.04 -33.42
N LYS A 331 25.32 16.80 -32.75
CA LYS A 331 24.51 16.32 -31.63
C LYS A 331 23.49 15.26 -32.04
N ASP A 332 22.86 15.42 -33.21
CA ASP A 332 21.99 14.38 -33.76
C ASP A 332 22.76 13.09 -34.08
N ILE A 333 23.96 13.22 -34.67
CA ILE A 333 24.85 12.07 -34.94
C ILE A 333 25.24 11.39 -33.62
N GLU A 334 25.57 12.16 -32.58
CA GLU A 334 25.86 11.64 -31.24
C GLU A 334 24.65 10.90 -30.63
N ALA A 335 23.45 11.44 -30.78
CA ALA A 335 22.22 10.81 -30.30
C ALA A 335 21.96 9.46 -31.00
N LEU A 336 22.13 9.40 -32.32
CA LEU A 336 22.06 8.14 -33.08
C LEU A 336 23.12 7.13 -32.63
N CYS A 337 24.36 7.57 -32.41
CA CYS A 337 25.43 6.73 -31.88
C CYS A 337 25.07 6.17 -30.51
N ALA A 338 24.63 7.02 -29.58
CA ALA A 338 24.23 6.62 -28.24
C ALA A 338 23.07 5.62 -28.25
N HIS A 339 22.09 5.80 -29.15
CA HIS A 339 20.99 4.86 -29.33
C HIS A 339 21.46 3.46 -29.77
N GLN A 340 22.55 3.39 -30.54
CA GLN A 340 23.21 2.14 -30.93
C GLN A 340 24.28 1.68 -29.93
N SER A 341 24.28 2.21 -28.70
CA SER A 341 25.26 1.93 -27.64
C SER A 341 26.72 2.28 -28.00
N LEU A 342 26.92 3.21 -28.94
CA LEU A 342 28.23 3.71 -29.33
C LEU A 342 28.57 4.98 -28.56
N ARG A 343 29.80 5.04 -28.05
CA ARG A 343 30.33 6.24 -27.39
C ARG A 343 31.11 7.06 -28.40
N VAL A 344 30.67 8.30 -28.61
CA VAL A 344 31.41 9.28 -29.40
C VAL A 344 32.55 9.84 -28.55
N VAL A 345 33.79 9.78 -29.06
CA VAL A 345 34.99 10.27 -28.35
C VAL A 345 35.09 11.79 -28.46
N ASP A 346 34.88 12.32 -29.67
CA ASP A 346 34.81 13.76 -29.93
C ASP A 346 33.65 14.02 -30.88
N ILE A 347 32.69 14.83 -30.44
CA ILE A 347 31.50 15.20 -31.21
C ILE A 347 31.84 16.00 -32.48
N ARG A 348 32.98 16.68 -32.51
CA ARG A 348 33.41 17.51 -33.64
C ARG A 348 33.81 16.71 -34.87
N HIS A 349 34.01 15.40 -34.71
CA HIS A 349 34.41 14.47 -35.75
C HIS A 349 33.22 13.95 -36.56
N SER A 350 32.54 14.83 -37.32
CA SER A 350 31.28 14.53 -38.05
C SER A 350 31.34 13.24 -38.88
N LEU A 351 32.25 13.19 -39.87
CA LEU A 351 32.37 12.03 -40.77
C LEU A 351 32.96 10.79 -40.10
N PRO A 352 34.01 10.88 -39.25
CA PRO A 352 34.47 9.73 -38.48
C PRO A 352 33.35 9.07 -37.65
N ASN A 353 32.56 9.85 -36.92
CA ASN A 353 31.48 9.35 -36.08
C ASN A 353 30.38 8.69 -36.93
N LEU A 354 29.98 9.33 -38.02
CA LEU A 354 28.95 8.80 -38.92
C LEU A 354 29.42 7.53 -39.65
N LYS A 355 30.69 7.47 -40.05
CA LYS A 355 31.30 6.25 -40.62
C LYS A 355 31.33 5.12 -39.59
N TYR A 356 31.69 5.41 -38.35
CA TYR A 356 31.71 4.41 -37.28
C TYR A 356 30.31 3.86 -36.99
N LEU A 357 29.30 4.74 -36.94
CA LEU A 357 27.89 4.35 -36.81
C LEU A 357 27.48 3.39 -37.94
N LEU A 358 27.72 3.77 -39.21
CA LEU A 358 27.38 2.91 -40.35
C LEU A 358 28.11 1.57 -40.30
N TYR A 359 29.40 1.57 -39.94
CA TYR A 359 30.20 0.35 -39.81
C TYR A 359 29.61 -0.61 -38.77
N VAL A 360 29.32 -0.13 -37.57
CA VAL A 360 28.75 -1.00 -36.51
C VAL A 360 27.34 -1.45 -36.85
N CYS A 361 26.49 -0.56 -37.36
CA CYS A 361 25.12 -0.93 -37.74
C CYS A 361 25.04 -1.89 -38.93
N SER A 362 26.07 -1.91 -39.79
CA SER A 362 26.18 -2.85 -40.91
C SER A 362 26.94 -4.14 -40.56
N ALA A 363 27.59 -4.21 -39.39
CA ALA A 363 28.33 -5.39 -38.96
C ALA A 363 27.42 -6.54 -38.51
N GLY A 364 27.87 -7.78 -38.76
CA GLY A 364 27.32 -9.00 -38.19
C GLY A 364 27.71 -10.27 -38.97
N THR A 365 27.50 -11.43 -38.36
CA THR A 365 27.99 -12.74 -38.82
C THR A 365 27.02 -13.50 -39.71
N GLU A 366 25.77 -13.06 -39.78
CA GLU A 366 24.74 -13.67 -40.63
C GLU A 366 24.68 -12.98 -42.00
N ASP A 367 24.44 -13.77 -43.05
CA ASP A 367 24.28 -13.28 -44.41
C ASP A 367 23.26 -12.15 -44.44
N VAL A 368 23.66 -11.03 -45.05
CA VAL A 368 22.82 -9.83 -45.15
C VAL A 368 21.55 -10.21 -45.92
N PRO A 369 20.34 -10.05 -45.34
CA PRO A 369 19.11 -10.46 -46.00
C PRO A 369 18.96 -9.77 -47.36
N GLU A 370 18.62 -10.53 -48.39
CA GLU A 370 18.40 -9.94 -49.71
C GLU A 370 17.27 -8.90 -49.69
N ARG A 371 17.35 -7.94 -50.62
CA ARG A 371 16.21 -7.07 -50.92
C ARG A 371 15.05 -7.95 -51.42
N LYS A 372 14.00 -8.07 -50.61
CA LYS A 372 12.74 -8.68 -51.04
C LYS A 372 12.26 -7.93 -52.29
N ARG A 373 12.41 -8.55 -53.47
CA ARG A 373 12.04 -7.97 -54.76
C ARG A 373 10.52 -7.87 -54.82
N GLY A 374 10.00 -6.71 -54.45
CA GLY A 374 8.56 -6.43 -54.43
C GLY A 374 8.29 -5.30 -53.46
N GLY A 375 7.87 -4.14 -53.99
CA GLY A 375 7.50 -2.99 -53.19
C GLY A 375 6.44 -3.32 -52.14
N VAL A 376 6.35 -2.48 -51.11
CA VAL A 376 5.33 -2.57 -50.06
C VAL A 376 3.94 -2.54 -50.72
N ARG A 377 3.24 -3.68 -50.77
CA ARG A 377 1.88 -3.82 -51.38
C ARG A 377 0.82 -2.86 -50.80
N GLY A 378 1.13 -2.13 -49.73
CA GLY A 378 0.24 -1.17 -49.08
C GLY A 378 0.31 0.27 -49.59
N LEU A 379 1.36 0.69 -50.32
CA LEU A 379 1.50 2.10 -50.76
C LEU A 379 0.63 2.47 -51.97
N TRP A 380 0.16 1.49 -52.74
CA TRP A 380 -0.72 1.72 -53.91
C TRP A 380 -2.21 1.55 -53.61
N ALA A 381 -2.57 1.00 -52.45
CA ALA A 381 -3.97 0.75 -52.09
C ALA A 381 -4.73 2.03 -51.65
N GLY A 382 -4.01 3.12 -51.34
CA GLY A 382 -4.59 4.36 -50.83
C GLY A 382 -4.94 5.43 -51.87
N HIS A 383 -4.59 5.25 -53.15
CA HIS A 383 -4.70 6.34 -54.14
C HIS A 383 -5.78 6.16 -55.21
N LEU A 384 -6.57 5.08 -55.18
CA LEU A 384 -7.60 4.82 -56.22
C LEU A 384 -9.02 4.56 -55.71
N LYS A 385 -9.40 5.12 -54.55
CA LYS A 385 -10.80 5.08 -54.08
C LYS A 385 -11.30 6.48 -53.75
N GLY A 386 -11.56 7.25 -54.81
CA GLY A 386 -11.96 8.65 -54.69
C GLY A 386 -12.60 9.25 -55.94
N ARG A 387 -13.39 8.49 -56.70
CA ARG A 387 -14.46 8.98 -57.58
C ARG A 387 -15.06 7.81 -58.37
N ILE A 388 -16.36 7.56 -58.19
CA ILE A 388 -17.38 7.18 -59.20
C ILE A 388 -18.61 6.71 -58.39
N THR A 389 -19.72 7.43 -58.56
CA THR A 389 -21.07 7.08 -58.09
C THR A 389 -21.67 5.93 -58.91
N PRO A 390 -22.65 5.18 -58.37
CA PRO A 390 -23.01 3.86 -58.87
C PRO A 390 -24.04 3.91 -60.00
N GLY A 391 -23.93 2.95 -60.92
CA GLY A 391 -24.96 2.60 -61.91
C GLY A 391 -25.19 1.09 -61.83
N ASP A 392 -26.46 0.71 -61.87
CA ASP A 392 -27.03 -0.62 -61.65
C ASP A 392 -26.47 -1.71 -62.59
N GLY A 393 -26.46 -2.95 -62.09
CA GLY A 393 -26.17 -4.14 -62.88
C GLY A 393 -26.05 -5.40 -62.01
N GLU A 394 -27.15 -6.14 -61.94
CA GLU A 394 -27.23 -7.52 -61.44
C GLU A 394 -26.21 -8.44 -62.13
N ALA A 395 -25.46 -9.24 -61.36
CA ALA A 395 -25.14 -10.63 -61.71
C ALA A 395 -24.55 -11.39 -60.52
N ASP A 396 -25.12 -12.56 -60.35
CA ASP A 396 -24.95 -13.64 -59.37
C ASP A 396 -23.53 -14.20 -59.24
N GLY A 397 -23.19 -14.78 -58.08
CA GLY A 397 -21.87 -15.37 -57.83
C GLY A 397 -21.52 -15.67 -56.37
N SER A 398 -22.29 -16.57 -55.76
CA SER A 398 -22.04 -17.19 -54.44
C SER A 398 -20.61 -17.75 -54.27
N VAL A 399 -19.90 -17.33 -53.21
CA VAL A 399 -18.99 -18.20 -52.43
C VAL A 399 -19.07 -17.81 -50.95
N THR A 400 -19.55 -18.75 -50.15
CA THR A 400 -19.68 -18.71 -48.69
C THR A 400 -18.35 -19.03 -48.01
N VAL A 401 -17.92 -18.19 -47.06
CA VAL A 401 -17.09 -18.61 -45.92
C VAL A 401 -17.59 -17.86 -44.69
N ALA A 402 -17.98 -18.64 -43.68
CA ALA A 402 -18.64 -18.21 -42.47
C ALA A 402 -17.65 -17.63 -41.45
N ASP A 403 -18.02 -16.50 -40.84
CA ASP A 403 -17.48 -16.02 -39.57
C ASP A 403 -18.57 -16.14 -38.48
N PRO A 404 -18.26 -16.67 -37.29
CA PRO A 404 -19.24 -16.79 -36.21
C PRO A 404 -19.45 -15.45 -35.49
N ALA A 405 -20.70 -15.02 -35.47
CA ALA A 405 -21.17 -13.84 -34.76
C ALA A 405 -21.03 -13.98 -33.23
N VAL A 406 -20.51 -12.93 -32.59
CA VAL A 406 -20.61 -12.67 -31.15
C VAL A 406 -21.94 -11.93 -30.90
N PRO A 407 -22.81 -12.38 -29.98
CA PRO A 407 -24.05 -11.67 -29.69
C PRO A 407 -23.78 -10.48 -28.75
N MET A 408 -24.07 -9.27 -29.25
CA MET A 408 -24.26 -8.07 -28.45
C MET A 408 -25.75 -7.96 -28.11
N ASP A 409 -26.11 -8.03 -26.83
CA ASP A 409 -27.43 -7.60 -26.40
C ASP A 409 -27.39 -6.77 -25.10
N ARG A 410 -28.10 -5.65 -25.21
CA ARG A 410 -28.75 -4.78 -24.21
C ARG A 410 -27.99 -4.13 -23.06
N GLN A 411 -27.89 -2.80 -23.22
CA GLN A 411 -28.54 -1.78 -22.37
C GLN A 411 -28.65 -2.06 -20.86
N LEU A 412 -27.84 -1.34 -20.08
CA LEU A 412 -28.20 -0.97 -18.71
C LEU A 412 -28.01 0.53 -18.51
N ARG A 413 -29.12 1.17 -18.11
CA ARG A 413 -29.24 2.57 -17.70
C ARG A 413 -28.30 2.87 -16.54
N VAL A 414 -27.52 3.95 -16.67
CA VAL A 414 -26.81 4.57 -15.56
C VAL A 414 -27.79 5.49 -14.83
N SER A 415 -28.17 5.11 -13.62
CA SER A 415 -28.88 5.97 -12.67
C SER A 415 -27.87 6.77 -11.85
N GLU A 416 -27.86 8.09 -12.01
CA GLU A 416 -27.08 9.04 -11.21
C GLU A 416 -27.61 9.09 -9.77
N GLY A 417 -26.86 8.50 -8.83
CA GLY A 417 -27.08 8.61 -7.40
C GLY A 417 -26.23 9.72 -6.77
N ARG A 418 -26.85 10.87 -6.50
CA ARG A 418 -26.35 11.96 -5.64
C ARG A 418 -25.87 11.41 -4.29
N ARG A 419 -24.56 11.50 -4.00
CA ARG A 419 -24.03 11.35 -2.63
C ARG A 419 -24.06 12.70 -1.92
N ARG A 420 -24.95 12.82 -0.93
CA ARG A 420 -24.92 13.88 0.10
C ARG A 420 -23.77 13.58 1.06
N ILE A 421 -22.87 14.54 1.23
CA ILE A 421 -21.86 14.57 2.29
C ILE A 421 -22.55 15.10 3.56
N GLY A 422 -22.56 14.31 4.63
CA GLY A 422 -22.94 14.75 5.98
C GLY A 422 -21.73 15.29 6.74
N PRO A 423 -21.94 16.13 7.78
CA PRO A 423 -20.88 16.92 8.40
C PRO A 423 -20.01 16.07 9.34
N ARG A 424 -18.71 16.40 9.39
CA ARG A 424 -17.81 15.94 10.45
C ARG A 424 -17.96 16.86 11.66
N LEU A 425 -18.03 16.22 12.84
CA LEU A 425 -17.76 16.80 14.15
C LEU A 425 -16.34 17.38 14.21
#